data_AF-A0A4R6BWX4-F1
#
_entry.id   AF-A0A4R6BWX4-F1
#
_cell.length_a   1.000
_cell.length_b   1.000
_cell.length_c   1.000
_cell.angle_alpha   90.00
_cell.angle_beta   90.00
_cell.angle_gamma   90.00
#
_symmetry.space_group_name_H-M   'P 1'
#
loop_
_entity.id
_entity.type
_entity.pdbx_description
1 polymer ?
#
loop_
_entity_poly.entity_id
_entity_poly.type
_entity_poly.pdbx_seq_one_letter_code
_entity_poly.pdbx_strand_id
1 'polypeptide(L)'
;MNAQIAELKEDGAIATKNLSDGYHTIGQLYHDRAILFAVICNTYKENAFKSKLHDDGTMYDDMFIVGLYTPEGTYTYHYHMEYWDMYDVEELKHAPAYDGHTFKDIGRLFGLVGSK
;
A
#
# COMPACT_ATOMS: atom_id res chain seq x y z
N MET A 1 2.66 12.65 -10.92
CA MET A 1 2.29 11.96 -12.19
C MET A 1 3.12 12.58 -13.31
N ASN A 2 3.60 11.81 -14.30
CA ASN A 2 4.29 12.39 -15.48
C ASN A 2 3.32 13.37 -16.18
N ALA A 3 3.78 14.57 -16.54
CA ALA A 3 2.94 15.61 -17.13
C ALA A 3 2.20 15.13 -18.40
N GLN A 4 2.85 14.33 -19.24
CA GLN A 4 2.24 13.77 -20.46
C GLN A 4 1.13 12.76 -20.14
N ILE A 5 1.32 11.96 -19.09
CA ILE A 5 0.31 10.98 -18.63
C ILE A 5 -0.86 11.69 -17.97
N ALA A 6 -0.61 12.83 -17.31
CA ALA A 6 -1.65 13.63 -16.66
C ALA A 6 -2.65 14.18 -17.68
N GLU A 7 -2.13 14.84 -18.72
CA GLU A 7 -2.93 15.41 -19.80
C GLU A 7 -3.78 14.35 -20.51
N LEU A 8 -3.16 13.23 -20.92
CA LEU A 8 -3.88 12.13 -21.57
C LEU A 8 -4.95 11.48 -20.68
N LYS A 9 -4.77 11.49 -19.36
CA LYS A 9 -5.76 10.97 -18.41
C LYS A 9 -6.92 11.95 -18.25
N GLU A 10 -6.64 13.25 -18.16
CA GLU A 10 -7.66 14.30 -18.06
C GLU A 10 -8.56 14.34 -19.29
N ASP A 11 -7.99 14.14 -20.48
CA ASP A 11 -8.73 14.05 -21.74
C ASP A 11 -9.48 12.71 -21.92
N GLY A 12 -9.35 11.78 -20.98
CA GLY A 12 -9.96 10.45 -21.05
C GLY A 12 -9.35 9.54 -22.14
N ALA A 13 -8.24 9.95 -22.75
CA ALA A 13 -7.57 9.21 -23.82
C ALA A 13 -6.89 7.92 -23.31
N ILE A 14 -6.52 7.87 -22.03
CA ILE A 14 -5.91 6.69 -21.40
C ILE A 14 -6.56 6.36 -20.05
N ALA A 15 -6.61 5.07 -19.73
CA ALA A 15 -6.79 4.59 -18.37
C ALA A 15 -5.43 4.16 -17.81
N THR A 16 -4.93 4.83 -16.77
CA THR A 16 -3.58 4.56 -16.21
C THR A 16 -3.41 3.11 -15.78
N LYS A 17 -4.47 2.46 -15.30
CA LYS A 17 -4.46 1.03 -14.96
C LYS A 17 -4.12 0.11 -16.13
N ASN A 18 -4.42 0.52 -17.36
CA ASN A 18 -4.17 -0.27 -18.58
C ASN A 18 -2.82 0.08 -19.24
N LEU A 19 -2.10 1.09 -18.75
CA LEU A 19 -0.79 1.44 -19.28
C LEU A 19 0.16 0.27 -19.04
N SER A 20 0.79 -0.21 -20.11
CA SER A 20 1.64 -1.40 -20.12
C SER A 20 3.06 -1.04 -20.50
N ASP A 21 4.03 -1.73 -19.92
CA ASP A 21 5.45 -1.70 -20.32
C ASP A 21 5.81 -2.81 -21.34
N GLY A 22 4.81 -3.58 -21.78
CA GLY A 22 4.96 -4.74 -22.65
C GLY A 22 4.98 -6.08 -21.91
N TYR A 23 5.18 -6.07 -20.59
CA TYR A 23 5.15 -7.26 -19.72
C TYR A 23 4.01 -7.21 -18.71
N HIS A 24 3.79 -6.05 -18.09
CA HIS A 24 2.77 -5.83 -17.08
C HIS A 24 2.01 -4.53 -17.32
N THR A 25 0.75 -4.50 -16.88
CA THR A 25 0.02 -3.23 -16.74
C THR A 25 0.28 -2.64 -15.36
N ILE A 26 0.17 -1.32 -15.22
CA ILE A 26 0.23 -0.66 -13.91
C ILE A 26 -0.82 -1.25 -12.95
N GLY A 27 -2.04 -1.50 -13.43
CA GLY A 27 -3.10 -2.11 -12.62
C GLY A 27 -2.72 -3.49 -12.09
N GLN A 28 -2.10 -4.32 -12.93
CA GLN A 28 -1.59 -5.62 -12.52
C GLN A 28 -0.51 -5.50 -11.45
N LEU A 29 0.45 -4.57 -11.59
CA LEU A 29 1.49 -4.37 -10.58
C LEU A 29 0.92 -3.95 -9.21
N TYR A 30 -0.13 -3.10 -9.19
CA TYR A 30 -0.81 -2.74 -7.95
C TYR A 30 -1.55 -3.93 -7.32
N HIS A 31 -2.23 -4.73 -8.14
CA HIS A 31 -2.93 -5.93 -7.69
C HIS A 31 -1.96 -6.96 -7.09
N ASP A 32 -0.89 -7.28 -7.81
CA ASP A 32 0.13 -8.23 -7.36
C ASP A 32 0.81 -7.73 -6.07
N ARG A 33 1.10 -6.42 -5.98
CA ARG A 33 1.65 -5.80 -4.76
C ARG A 33 0.70 -5.92 -3.57
N ALA A 34 -0.61 -5.73 -3.77
CA ALA A 34 -1.59 -5.91 -2.71
C ALA A 34 -1.58 -7.35 -2.18
N ILE A 35 -1.60 -8.34 -3.07
CA ILE A 35 -1.53 -9.77 -2.72
C ILE A 35 -0.24 -10.11 -1.99
N LEU A 36 0.92 -9.73 -2.53
CA LEU A 36 2.22 -10.00 -1.92
C LEU A 36 2.32 -9.38 -0.53
N PHE A 37 1.83 -8.14 -0.37
CA PHE A 37 1.84 -7.47 0.92
C PHE A 37 0.86 -8.12 1.91
N ALA A 38 -0.29 -8.62 1.45
CA ALA A 38 -1.23 -9.36 2.29
C ALA A 38 -0.61 -10.64 2.86
N VAL A 39 0.14 -11.38 2.04
CA VAL A 39 0.88 -12.57 2.50
C VAL A 39 1.86 -12.18 3.60
N ILE A 40 2.59 -11.08 3.46
CA ILE A 40 3.54 -10.60 4.48
C ILE A 40 2.79 -10.20 5.76
N CYS A 41 1.79 -9.32 5.67
CA CYS A 41 1.00 -8.85 6.81
C CYS A 41 0.36 -10.01 7.58
N ASN A 42 -0.26 -10.97 6.88
CA ASN A 42 -0.90 -12.11 7.53
C ASN A 42 0.12 -13.07 8.16
N THR A 43 1.32 -13.18 7.59
CA THR A 43 2.42 -13.98 8.17
C THR A 43 2.95 -13.35 9.46
N TYR A 44 3.10 -12.02 9.48
CA TYR A 44 3.59 -11.23 10.62
C TYR A 44 2.45 -10.49 11.32
N LYS A 45 1.31 -11.16 11.52
CA LYS A 45 0.06 -10.54 11.99
C LYS A 45 0.19 -9.77 13.29
N GLU A 46 1.07 -10.19 14.19
CA GLU A 46 1.31 -9.53 15.48
C GLU A 46 2.03 -8.19 15.33
N ASN A 47 2.69 -7.98 14.19
CA ASN A 47 3.36 -6.73 13.83
C ASN A 47 2.58 -5.94 12.78
N ALA A 48 1.40 -6.40 12.34
CA ALA A 48 0.67 -5.82 11.23
C ALA A 48 -0.66 -5.23 11.70
N PHE A 49 -1.11 -4.19 10.98
CA PHE A 49 -2.35 -3.49 11.28
C PHE A 49 -3.02 -3.04 9.98
N LYS A 50 -4.33 -2.82 10.06
CA LYS A 50 -5.12 -2.11 9.06
C LYS A 50 -6.00 -1.05 9.71
N SER A 51 -6.31 0.02 8.99
CA SER A 51 -7.23 1.05 9.44
C SER A 51 -7.94 1.72 8.28
N LYS A 52 -9.16 2.17 8.53
CA LYS A 52 -9.93 3.00 7.60
C LYS A 52 -9.62 4.49 7.73
N LEU A 53 -8.82 4.88 8.71
CA LEU A 53 -8.47 6.27 8.98
C LEU A 53 -6.96 6.41 9.21
N HIS A 54 -6.41 7.53 8.76
CA HIS A 54 -5.10 8.00 9.18
C HIS A 54 -5.13 8.42 10.66
N ASP A 55 -3.95 8.71 11.22
CA ASP A 55 -3.79 9.26 12.57
C ASP A 55 -4.63 10.54 12.81
N ASP A 56 -4.76 11.40 11.79
CA ASP A 56 -5.52 12.66 11.84
C ASP A 56 -7.04 12.50 11.59
N GLY A 57 -7.52 11.26 11.40
CA GLY A 57 -8.92 10.99 11.11
C GLY A 57 -9.34 11.19 9.65
N THR A 58 -8.40 11.50 8.75
CA THR A 58 -8.67 11.58 7.30
C THR A 58 -8.48 10.23 6.60
N MET A 59 -8.98 10.09 5.38
CA MET A 59 -8.67 8.99 4.46
C MET A 59 -8.98 9.41 3.03
N TYR A 60 -8.40 8.73 2.04
CA TYR A 60 -8.82 8.87 0.64
C TYR A 60 -10.14 8.12 0.38
N ASP A 61 -10.95 8.61 -0.56
CA ASP A 61 -12.22 7.97 -0.91
C ASP A 61 -12.03 6.50 -1.31
N ASP A 62 -12.83 5.62 -0.70
CA ASP A 62 -12.87 4.18 -0.95
C ASP A 62 -11.51 3.44 -0.78
N MET A 63 -10.69 3.94 0.14
CA MET A 63 -9.37 3.37 0.44
C MET A 63 -9.26 3.05 1.93
N PHE A 64 -8.31 2.17 2.25
CA PHE A 64 -7.83 1.93 3.60
C PHE A 64 -6.30 1.93 3.61
N ILE A 65 -5.72 2.04 4.80
CA ILE A 65 -4.29 1.91 5.03
C ILE A 65 -3.99 0.60 5.75
N VAL A 66 -2.96 -0.10 5.29
CA VAL A 66 -2.45 -1.31 5.91
C VAL A 66 -0.95 -1.22 6.02
N GLY A 67 -0.40 -1.76 7.10
CA GLY A 67 1.02 -1.73 7.31
C GLY A 67 1.48 -2.67 8.39
N LEU A 68 2.75 -2.51 8.72
CA LEU A 68 3.43 -3.30 9.72
C LEU A 68 4.50 -2.45 10.41
N TYR A 69 4.82 -2.84 11.64
CA TYR A 69 5.88 -2.26 12.44
C TYR A 69 7.20 -2.98 12.12
N THR A 70 8.22 -2.23 11.68
CA THR A 70 9.60 -2.71 11.56
C THR A 70 10.48 -2.03 12.61
N PRO A 71 11.71 -2.52 12.85
CA PRO A 71 12.66 -1.86 13.76
C PRO A 71 12.95 -0.40 13.40
N GLU A 72 12.86 -0.03 12.12
CA GLU A 72 13.13 1.31 11.60
C GLU A 72 11.88 2.19 11.49
N GLY A 73 10.70 1.68 11.85
CA GLY A 73 9.41 2.40 11.78
C GLY A 73 8.35 1.61 11.02
N THR A 74 7.19 2.23 10.79
CA THR A 74 6.11 1.58 10.04
C THR A 74 6.42 1.56 8.53
N TYR A 75 5.94 0.52 7.84
CA TYR A 75 5.85 0.53 6.38
C TYR A 75 4.41 0.24 5.96
N THR A 76 3.83 1.14 5.16
CA THR A 76 2.38 1.14 4.88
C THR A 76 2.07 1.29 3.40
N TYR A 77 0.90 0.80 3.01
CA TYR A 77 0.29 1.06 1.72
C TYR A 77 -1.17 1.46 1.88
N HIS A 78 -1.66 2.26 0.93
CA HIS A 78 -3.08 2.48 0.71
C HIS A 78 -3.58 1.58 -0.41
N TYR A 79 -4.71 0.94 -0.19
CA TYR A 79 -5.40 0.09 -1.17
C TYR A 79 -6.90 0.36 -1.16
N HIS A 80 -7.55 0.03 -2.28
CA HIS A 80 -9.00 0.10 -2.39
C HIS A 80 -9.67 -0.89 -1.44
N MET A 81 -10.87 -0.53 -0.95
CA MET A 81 -11.65 -1.37 -0.03
C MET A 81 -11.94 -2.79 -0.58
N GLU A 82 -11.88 -3.00 -1.89
CA GLU A 82 -11.98 -4.34 -2.50
C GLU A 82 -10.94 -5.34 -1.97
N TYR A 83 -9.79 -4.84 -1.50
CA TYR A 83 -8.72 -5.67 -0.92
C TYR A 83 -8.85 -5.86 0.59
N TRP A 84 -9.82 -5.21 1.27
CA TRP A 84 -9.88 -5.16 2.73
C TRP A 84 -9.87 -6.54 3.41
N ASP A 85 -10.64 -7.48 2.87
CA ASP A 85 -10.86 -8.79 3.47
C ASP A 85 -9.67 -9.75 3.30
N MET A 86 -8.68 -9.41 2.45
CA MET A 86 -7.49 -10.25 2.29
C MET A 86 -6.47 -10.07 3.43
N TYR A 87 -6.62 -9.00 4.24
CA TYR A 87 -5.73 -8.69 5.35
C TYR A 87 -6.39 -9.09 6.68
N ASP A 88 -5.98 -10.23 7.23
CA ASP A 88 -6.43 -10.74 8.52
C ASP A 88 -5.45 -10.33 9.62
N VAL A 89 -5.50 -9.04 9.98
CA VAL A 89 -4.60 -8.36 10.92
C VAL A 89 -5.40 -7.42 11.81
N GLU A 90 -4.77 -6.86 12.85
CA GLU A 90 -5.43 -5.97 13.81
C GLU A 90 -6.06 -4.75 13.11
N GLU A 91 -7.36 -4.53 13.33
CA GLU A 91 -8.05 -3.33 12.87
C GLU A 91 -7.93 -2.22 13.92
N LEU A 92 -7.18 -1.17 13.59
CA LEU A 92 -7.02 0.01 14.42
C LEU A 92 -8.06 1.07 14.09
N LYS A 93 -8.51 1.79 15.12
CA LYS A 93 -9.39 2.96 14.94
C LYS A 93 -8.77 4.03 14.04
N HIS A 94 -7.48 4.30 14.24
CA HIS A 94 -6.65 5.17 13.40
C HIS A 94 -5.30 4.50 13.20
N ALA A 95 -4.71 4.66 12.03
CA ALA A 95 -3.34 4.23 11.77
C ALA A 95 -2.33 5.03 12.61
N PRO A 96 -1.12 4.48 12.84
CA PRO A 96 -0.03 5.24 13.44
C PRO A 96 0.31 6.50 12.65
N ALA A 97 0.82 7.52 13.34
CA ALA A 97 1.33 8.73 12.72
C ALA A 97 2.37 8.40 11.63
N TYR A 98 2.21 9.00 10.45
CA TYR A 98 3.08 8.77 9.32
C TYR A 98 4.48 9.35 9.59
N ASP A 99 5.50 8.51 9.43
CA ASP A 99 6.89 8.82 9.72
C ASP A 99 7.67 9.37 8.51
N GLY A 100 7.01 9.54 7.36
CA GLY A 100 7.64 10.04 6.14
C GLY A 100 8.29 8.98 5.24
N HIS A 101 8.11 7.69 5.50
CA HIS A 101 8.72 6.63 4.67
C HIS A 101 8.27 6.69 3.21
N THR A 102 9.17 6.35 2.30
CA THR A 102 8.92 6.34 0.85
C THR A 102 9.15 4.96 0.26
N PHE A 103 8.99 4.82 -1.06
CA PHE A 103 9.36 3.58 -1.76
C PHE A 103 10.84 3.19 -1.56
N LYS A 104 11.71 4.17 -1.24
CA LYS A 104 13.14 3.91 -0.95
C LYS A 104 13.34 3.14 0.35
N ASP A 105 12.36 3.18 1.24
CA ASP A 105 12.38 2.55 2.55
C ASP A 105 11.84 1.11 2.54
N ILE A 106 11.50 0.54 1.38
CA ILE A 106 10.95 -0.81 1.27
C ILE A 106 11.84 -1.89 1.92
N GLY A 107 13.15 -1.63 2.00
CA GLY A 107 14.12 -2.51 2.66
C GLY A 107 13.86 -2.73 4.16
N ARG A 108 13.10 -1.86 4.83
CA ARG A 108 12.68 -2.03 6.23
C ARG A 108 11.96 -3.36 6.49
N LEU A 109 11.32 -3.93 5.46
CA LEU A 109 10.70 -5.25 5.52
C LEU A 109 11.69 -6.38 5.82
N PHE A 110 12.98 -6.22 5.50
CA PHE A 110 14.00 -7.21 5.88
C PHE A 110 14.18 -7.33 7.40
N GLY A 111 13.79 -6.32 8.18
CA GLY A 111 13.78 -6.39 9.63
C GLY A 111 12.84 -7.47 10.19
N LEU A 112 11.84 -7.92 9.43
CA LEU A 112 10.88 -8.95 9.84
C LEU A 112 11.49 -10.36 9.90
N VAL A 113 12.54 -10.63 9.12
CA VAL A 113 13.13 -11.98 8.98
C VAL A 113 14.43 -12.15 9.76
N GLY A 114 14.84 -11.13 10.54
CA GLY A 114 16.19 -11.05 11.11
C GLY A 114 17.19 -10.69 10.00
N SER A 115 17.73 -9.48 10.07
CA SER A 115 18.51 -8.86 9.01
C SER A 115 19.66 -9.74 8.48
N LYS A 116 19.92 -9.63 7.16
CA LYS A 116 21.21 -10.04 6.57
C LYS A 116 22.34 -9.14 7.06
#